data_AF-A0A1G9NB13-F1
#
_entry.id   AF-A0A1G9NB13-F1
#
_cell.length_a   1.000
_cell.length_b   1.000
_cell.length_c   1.000
_cell.angle_alpha   90.00
_cell.angle_beta   90.00
_cell.angle_gamma   90.00
#
_symmetry.space_group_name_H-M   'P 1'
#
loop_
_entity.id
_entity.type
_entity.pdbx_description
1 polymer ?
#
loop_
_entity_poly.entity_id
_entity_poly.type
_entity_poly.pdbx_seq_one_letter_code
_entity_poly.pdbx_strand_id
1 'polypeptide(L)'
;MCNCNWYGYDQVGDPSLPSSYRKLSVTPTCITGCMICAICIPETTTIPSNPFDSNMLQYIADALATCSPQPPPPEKIFVYMRSS
;
A
#
# COMPACT_ATOMS: atom_id res chain seq x y z
N MET A 1 7.67 -18.15 -1.32
CA MET A 1 7.73 -16.81 -0.68
C MET A 1 7.37 -15.79 -1.74
N CYS A 2 6.25 -15.08 -1.59
CA CYS A 2 5.85 -14.07 -2.56
C CYS A 2 6.66 -12.79 -2.33
N ASN A 3 7.61 -12.51 -3.23
CA ASN A 3 8.46 -11.31 -3.21
C ASN A 3 7.63 -10.11 -3.70
N CYS A 4 7.11 -9.31 -2.77
CA CYS A 4 6.50 -8.02 -3.09
C CYS A 4 7.53 -6.89 -2.93
N ASN A 5 7.42 -5.87 -3.76
CA ASN A 5 8.15 -4.61 -3.59
C ASN A 5 7.22 -3.58 -2.96
N TRP A 6 7.82 -2.66 -2.21
CA TRP A 6 7.10 -1.56 -1.58
C TRP A 6 6.93 -0.41 -2.56
N TYR A 7 5.73 0.16 -2.57
CA TYR A 7 5.39 1.31 -3.36
C TYR A 7 4.77 2.38 -2.46
N GLY A 8 5.38 3.56 -2.40
CA GLY A 8 4.90 4.68 -1.62
C GLY A 8 3.79 5.41 -2.37
N TYR A 9 2.75 5.79 -1.63
CA TYR A 9 1.67 6.62 -2.14
C TYR A 9 2.13 8.08 -2.22
N ASP A 10 1.93 8.71 -3.37
CA ASP A 10 2.36 10.09 -3.65
C ASP A 10 1.45 11.15 -3.00
N GLN A 11 0.36 10.72 -2.34
CA GLN A 11 -0.66 11.58 -1.70
C GLN A 11 -1.51 12.38 -2.69
N VAL A 12 -1.47 12.03 -3.97
CA VAL A 12 -2.20 12.75 -5.00
C VAL A 12 -3.13 11.78 -5.72
N GLY A 13 -4.42 12.14 -5.75
CA GLY A 13 -5.43 11.38 -6.48
C GLY A 13 -5.96 10.18 -5.69
N ASP A 14 -6.39 9.15 -6.42
CA ASP A 14 -7.10 8.00 -5.84
C ASP A 14 -6.09 6.91 -5.40
N PRO A 15 -6.11 6.47 -4.13
CA PRO A 15 -5.23 5.41 -3.63
C PRO A 15 -5.54 4.03 -4.22
N SER A 16 -6.66 3.85 -4.93
CA SER A 16 -6.96 2.62 -5.69
C SER A 16 -6.27 2.57 -7.05
N LEU A 17 -5.63 3.67 -7.49
CA LEU A 17 -4.99 3.74 -8.80
C LEU A 17 -3.49 3.42 -8.72
N PRO A 18 -2.99 2.49 -9.55
CA PRO A 18 -1.56 2.20 -9.73
C PRO A 18 -0.68 3.45 -9.95
N SER A 19 -1.18 4.43 -10.70
CA SER A 19 -0.45 5.64 -11.07
C SER A 19 -0.05 6.53 -9.89
N SER A 20 -0.77 6.43 -8.77
CA SER A 20 -0.56 7.21 -7.54
C SER A 20 0.57 6.67 -6.67
N TYR A 21 1.29 5.67 -7.17
CA TYR A 21 2.32 4.97 -6.43
C TYR A 21 3.68 4.99 -7.14
N ARG A 22 4.74 4.96 -6.32
CA ARG A 22 6.12 4.90 -6.79
C ARG A 22 6.92 3.88 -6.00
N LYS A 23 7.69 3.06 -6.70
CA LYS A 23 8.53 2.03 -6.08
C LYS A 23 9.52 2.67 -5.11
N LEU A 24 9.62 2.09 -3.91
CA LEU A 24 10.57 2.47 -2.88
C LEU A 24 11.84 1.62 -3.00
N SER A 25 12.99 2.23 -2.71
CA SER A 25 14.27 1.52 -2.55
C SER A 25 14.49 1.00 -1.13
N VAL A 26 13.58 1.33 -0.20
CA VAL A 26 13.66 1.01 1.23
C VAL A 26 12.34 0.43 1.73
N THR A 27 12.38 -0.32 2.83
CA THR A 27 11.18 -0.76 3.54
C THR A 27 10.55 0.41 4.28
N PRO A 28 9.25 0.69 4.09
CA PRO A 28 8.56 1.76 4.80
C PRO A 28 8.45 1.44 6.30
N THR A 29 8.59 2.47 7.15
CA THR A 29 8.48 2.37 8.62
C THR A 29 7.18 2.95 9.18
N CYS A 30 6.38 3.58 8.32
CA CYS A 30 5.10 4.18 8.63
C CYS A 30 4.03 3.09 8.84
N ILE A 31 3.55 2.94 10.07
CA ILE A 31 2.51 1.96 10.41
C ILE A 31 1.35 2.56 11.22
N THR A 32 1.31 3.89 11.38
CA THR A 32 0.32 4.59 12.22
C THR A 32 -0.25 5.79 11.49
N GLY A 33 -1.58 5.95 11.51
CA GLY A 33 -2.31 7.11 10.97
C GLY A 33 -3.43 6.75 9.99
N CYS A 34 -4.09 7.76 9.42
CA CYS A 34 -5.29 7.58 8.57
C CYS A 34 -5.03 7.83 7.07
N MET A 35 -3.77 7.94 6.65
CA MET A 35 -3.41 8.10 5.23
C MET A 35 -2.58 6.91 4.75
N ILE A 36 -2.76 6.52 3.50
CA ILE A 36 -1.91 5.49 2.89
C ILE A 36 -0.47 6.00 2.87
N CYS A 37 0.44 5.16 3.36
CA CYS A 37 1.86 5.39 3.25
C CYS A 37 2.47 4.60 2.10
N ALA A 38 2.27 3.28 2.11
CA ALA A 38 2.84 2.40 1.10
C ALA A 38 2.05 1.10 0.98
N ILE A 39 2.15 0.45 -0.17
CA ILE A 39 1.59 -0.87 -0.43
C ILE A 39 2.68 -1.85 -0.87
N CYS A 40 2.51 -3.14 -0.57
CA CYS A 40 3.38 -4.21 -1.02
C CYS A 40 2.69 -5.01 -2.11
N ILE A 41 3.17 -4.90 -3.35
CA ILE A 41 2.62 -5.62 -4.52
C ILE A 41 3.71 -6.43 -5.23
N PRO A 42 3.38 -7.55 -5.89
CA PRO A 42 4.34 -8.42 -6.57
C PRO A 42 4.76 -7.86 -7.95
N GLU A 43 5.15 -6.59 -8.01
CA GLU A 43 5.64 -5.92 -9.23
C GLU A 43 7.06 -5.40 -9.04
N THR A 44 7.78 -5.17 -10.14
CA THR A 44 9.18 -4.70 -10.14
C THR A 44 9.38 -3.33 -10.81
N THR A 45 8.37 -2.84 -11.52
CA THR A 45 8.35 -1.56 -12.24
C THR A 45 8.44 -0.37 -11.30
N THR A 46 8.93 0.78 -11.78
CA THR A 46 9.00 2.01 -10.96
C THR A 46 7.62 2.56 -10.61
N ILE A 47 6.65 2.38 -11.52
CA ILE A 47 5.25 2.72 -11.35
C ILE A 47 4.47 1.44 -11.59
N PRO A 48 3.57 1.03 -10.67
CA PRO A 48 2.74 -0.14 -10.91
C PRO A 48 1.98 0.01 -12.22
N SER A 49 2.04 -1.01 -13.06
CA SER A 49 1.46 -0.97 -14.41
C SER A 49 0.13 -1.71 -14.50
N ASN A 50 -0.09 -2.68 -13.62
CA ASN A 50 -1.33 -3.44 -13.61
C ASN A 50 -2.33 -2.84 -12.62
N PRO A 51 -3.63 -2.93 -12.91
CA PRO A 51 -4.67 -2.67 -11.92
C PRO A 51 -4.46 -3.53 -10.66
N PHE A 52 -4.76 -2.96 -9.50
CA PHE A 52 -4.75 -3.72 -8.26
C PHE A 52 -5.84 -4.79 -8.26
N ASP A 53 -5.52 -5.95 -7.69
CA ASP A 53 -6.50 -7.01 -7.51
C ASP A 53 -7.54 -6.63 -6.45
N SER A 54 -8.62 -7.42 -6.39
CA SER A 54 -9.73 -7.17 -5.45
C SER A 54 -9.30 -7.18 -3.99
N ASN A 55 -8.27 -7.95 -3.62
CA ASN A 55 -7.80 -8.05 -2.24
C ASN A 55 -7.06 -6.78 -1.85
N MET A 56 -6.16 -6.29 -2.70
CA MET A 56 -5.46 -5.03 -2.47
C MET A 56 -6.44 -3.86 -2.40
N LEU A 57 -7.44 -3.81 -3.28
CA LEU A 57 -8.50 -2.79 -3.23
C LEU A 57 -9.29 -2.85 -1.92
N GLN A 58 -9.65 -4.05 -1.46
CA GLN A 58 -10.31 -4.25 -0.17
C GLN A 58 -9.42 -3.80 1.00
N TYR A 59 -8.15 -4.18 1.01
CA TYR A 59 -7.20 -3.77 2.05
C TYR A 59 -7.00 -2.26 2.10
N ILE A 60 -6.95 -1.58 0.94
CA ILE A 60 -6.87 -0.12 0.89
C ILE A 60 -8.13 0.50 1.50
N ALA A 61 -9.32 0.01 1.13
CA ALA A 61 -10.58 0.50 1.66
C ALA A 61 -10.68 0.30 3.19
N ASP A 62 -10.36 -0.89 3.68
CA ASP A 62 -10.38 -1.21 5.11
C ASP A 62 -9.34 -0.40 5.88
N ALA A 63 -8.15 -0.16 5.30
CA ALA A 63 -7.10 0.61 5.94
C ALA A 63 -7.52 2.07 6.13
N LEU A 64 -8.15 2.67 5.10
CA LEU A 64 -8.69 4.02 5.16
C LEU A 64 -9.86 4.13 6.14
N ALA A 65 -10.73 3.12 6.21
CA ALA A 65 -11.86 3.11 7.13
C ALA A 65 -11.44 2.92 8.60
N THR A 66 -10.40 2.12 8.85
CA THR A 66 -9.95 1.75 10.20
C THR A 66 -8.76 2.55 10.70
N CYS A 67 -8.12 3.35 9.83
CA CYS A 67 -6.84 4.00 10.12
C CYS A 67 -5.76 3.02 10.62
N SER A 68 -5.78 1.80 10.10
CA SER A 68 -4.91 0.71 10.54
C SER A 68 -4.30 0.00 9.33
N PRO A 69 -3.06 -0.50 9.43
CA PRO A 69 -2.47 -1.34 8.41
C PRO A 69 -3.33 -2.59 8.12
N GLN A 70 -3.34 -3.03 6.87
CA GLN A 70 -4.16 -4.16 6.40
C GLN A 70 -3.35 -5.18 5.59
N PRO A 71 -3.69 -6.48 5.68
CA PRO A 71 -4.52 -7.08 6.72
C PRO A 71 -3.83 -6.97 8.10
N PRO A 72 -4.59 -7.01 9.21
CA PRO A 72 -3.99 -6.99 10.54
C PRO A 72 -3.24 -8.30 10.83
N PRO A 73 -2.31 -8.30 11.81
CA PRO A 73 -1.66 -9.51 12.28
C PRO A 73 -2.67 -10.60 12.67
N PRO A 74 -2.36 -11.91 12.49
CA PRO A 74 -1.03 -12.47 12.19
C PRO A 74 -0.66 -12.50 10.70
N GLU A 75 -1.52 -12.01 9.82
CA GLU A 75 -1.26 -11.98 8.39
C GLU A 75 -0.14 -10.99 8.04
N LYS A 76 0.49 -11.19 6.87
CA LYS A 76 1.47 -10.23 6.36
C LYS A 76 0.74 -8.96 5.96
N ILE A 77 1.10 -7.84 6.59
CA ILE A 77 0.58 -6.53 6.24
C ILE A 77 1.05 -6.13 4.83
N PHE A 78 0.10 -5.76 3.97
CA PHE A 78 0.34 -5.30 2.62
C PHE A 78 0.14 -3.80 2.46
N VAL A 79 -0.67 -3.16 3.31
CA VAL A 79 -0.97 -1.72 3.26
C VAL A 79 -0.51 -1.07 4.55
N TYR A 80 0.41 -0.12 4.43
CA TYR A 80 1.02 0.63 5.52
C TYR A 80 0.42 2.03 5.60
N MET A 81 0.26 2.53 6.82
CA MET A 81 -0.42 3.79 7.11
C MET A 81 0.54 4.83 7.69
N ARG A 82 0.31 6.12 7.42
CA ARG A 82 1.03 7.23 8.04
C ARG A 82 0.08 8.30 8.59
N SER A 83 0.59 9.06 9.54
CA SER A 83 0.02 10.33 9.96
C SER A 83 0.27 11.39 8.88
N SER A 84 -0.61 12.40 8.85
CA SER A 84 -0.49 13.60 8.02
C SER A 84 0.83 14.35 8.27
#